data_AF-A0A7Z9RY36-F1
#
_entry.id   AF-A0A7Z9RY36-F1
#
_cell.length_a   1.000
_cell.length_b   1.000
_cell.length_c   1.000
_cell.angle_alpha   90.00
_cell.angle_beta   90.00
_cell.angle_gamma   90.00
#
_symmetry.space_group_name_H-M   'P 1'
#
loop_
_entity.id
_entity.type
_entity.pdbx_description
1 polymer ?
#
loop_
_entity_poly.entity_id
_entity_poly.type
_entity_poly.pdbx_seq_one_letter_code
_entity_poly.pdbx_strand_id
1 'polypeptide(L)'
;MRSSENSTRTRHDGSRGEAVLSVVIPVRNGVPLLKRTLEEVLEFLEDEIDGELIIVSDGCTDDPSSFMAPWLEKEERLRFERLDHHRGKGAAIRR
;
A
#
# COMPACT_ATOMS: atom_id res chain seq x y z
N MET A 1 -28.23 -11.76 -30.03
CA MET A 1 -27.76 -10.70 -30.95
C MET A 1 -27.87 -9.39 -30.18
N ARG A 2 -26.85 -8.61 -29.82
CA ARG A 2 -25.40 -8.51 -30.10
C ARG A 2 -24.74 -8.16 -28.75
N SER A 3 -23.71 -8.90 -28.32
CA SER A 3 -22.28 -8.53 -28.42
C SER A 3 -21.89 -7.47 -27.39
N SER A 4 -21.30 -7.82 -26.25
CA SER A 4 -19.86 -8.08 -26.05
C SER A 4 -18.98 -6.85 -26.35
N GLU A 5 -18.69 -6.05 -25.33
CA GLU A 5 -17.53 -5.15 -25.31
C GLU A 5 -16.56 -5.64 -24.24
N ASN A 6 -15.64 -6.47 -24.73
CA ASN A 6 -14.49 -7.00 -24.02
C ASN A 6 -13.44 -5.87 -23.94
N SER A 7 -13.35 -5.16 -22.82
CA SER A 7 -12.22 -4.27 -22.56
C SER A 7 -11.03 -5.12 -22.14
N THR A 8 -10.18 -5.41 -23.10
CA THR A 8 -8.94 -6.17 -22.96
C THR A 8 -8.00 -5.47 -21.98
N ARG A 9 -8.04 -5.88 -20.70
CA ARG A 9 -6.94 -5.61 -19.76
C ARG A 9 -5.72 -6.40 -20.22
N THR A 10 -4.68 -5.68 -20.61
CA THR A 10 -3.41 -6.25 -21.05
C THR A 10 -2.79 -6.99 -19.88
N ARG A 11 -2.93 -8.32 -19.85
CA ARG A 11 -2.09 -9.16 -19.00
C ARG A 11 -0.65 -8.97 -19.49
N HIS A 12 0.24 -8.50 -18.60
CA HIS A 12 1.66 -8.42 -18.89
C HIS A 12 2.23 -9.85 -18.98
N ASP A 13 2.16 -10.43 -20.18
CA ASP A 13 2.89 -11.62 -20.58
C ASP A 13 4.30 -11.20 -21.03
N GLY A 14 5.33 -11.72 -20.35
CA GLY A 14 6.68 -11.84 -20.92
C GLY A 14 7.81 -11.08 -20.21
N SER A 15 8.55 -11.82 -19.37
CA SER A 15 10.02 -11.78 -19.17
C SER A 15 10.75 -10.43 -19.20
N ARG A 16 10.32 -9.48 -18.36
CA ARG A 16 11.21 -8.47 -17.77
C ARG A 16 11.22 -8.80 -16.29
N GLY A 17 12.42 -8.86 -15.67
CA GLY A 17 12.60 -9.39 -14.31
C GLY A 17 11.41 -9.06 -13.41
N GLU A 18 10.80 -10.11 -12.83
CA GLU A 18 9.54 -10.10 -12.08
C GLU A 18 9.35 -8.74 -11.41
N ALA A 19 8.52 -7.89 -12.01
CA ALA A 19 8.49 -6.49 -11.64
C ALA A 19 7.80 -6.40 -10.29
N VAL A 20 8.60 -6.28 -9.23
CA VAL A 20 8.12 -6.14 -7.86
C VAL A 20 7.80 -4.66 -7.61
N LEU A 21 6.59 -4.36 -7.12
CA LEU A 21 6.15 -3.00 -6.79
C LEU A 21 6.16 -2.79 -5.27
N SER A 22 6.92 -1.80 -4.78
CA SER A 22 6.78 -1.33 -3.40
C SER A 22 5.97 -0.03 -3.38
N VAL A 23 4.81 -0.05 -2.72
CA VAL A 23 3.97 1.14 -2.51
C VAL A 23 4.25 1.70 -1.12
N VAL A 24 4.77 2.92 -1.04
CA VAL A 24 5.10 3.58 0.24
C VAL A 24 4.17 4.77 0.48
N ILE A 25 3.40 4.73 1.57
CA ILE A 25 2.40 5.75 1.90
C ILE A 25 2.71 6.39 3.27
N PRO A 26 3.18 7.65 3.31
CA PRO A 26 3.31 8.38 4.56
C PRO A 26 1.93 8.84 5.06
N VAL A 27 1.66 8.62 6.34
CA VAL A 27 0.39 8.95 7.00
C VAL A 27 0.64 9.89 8.17
N ARG A 28 -0.18 10.94 8.24
CA ARG A 28 -0.20 11.91 9.35
C ARG A 28 -1.64 12.33 9.59
N ASN A 29 -2.23 11.88 10.69
CA ASN A 29 -3.61 12.14 11.14
C ASN A 29 -4.67 11.82 10.07
N GLY A 30 -5.13 10.56 10.01
CA GLY A 30 -6.04 10.12 8.94
C GLY A 30 -6.51 8.66 9.01
N VAL A 31 -6.82 8.14 10.20
CA VAL A 31 -7.26 6.74 10.39
C VAL A 31 -8.42 6.31 9.46
N PRO A 32 -9.47 7.14 9.22
CA PRO A 32 -10.55 6.75 8.30
C PRO A 32 -10.11 6.61 6.85
N LEU A 33 -9.15 7.44 6.40
CA LEU A 33 -8.58 7.34 5.05
C LEU A 33 -7.73 6.08 4.93
N LEU A 34 -7.00 5.74 6.00
CA LEU A 34 -6.08 4.61 6.02
C LEU A 34 -6.80 3.28 5.75
N LYS A 35 -8.00 3.06 6.31
CA LYS A 35 -8.78 1.85 6.04
C LYS A 35 -9.02 1.62 4.55
N ARG A 36 -9.60 2.62 3.88
CA ARG A 36 -9.93 2.53 2.46
C ARG A 36 -8.67 2.36 1.61
N THR A 37 -7.60 3.07 1.95
CA THR A 37 -6.31 2.95 1.26
C THR A 37 -5.72 1.55 1.39
N LEU A 38 -5.79 0.91 2.56
CA LEU A 38 -5.33 -0.46 2.75
C LEU A 38 -6.14 -1.42 1.86
N GLU A 39 -7.46 -1.34 1.88
CA GLU A 39 -8.35 -2.21 1.09
C GLU A 39 -8.04 -2.09 -0.41
N GLU A 40 -8.05 -0.88 -0.96
CA GLU A 40 -7.89 -0.67 -2.40
C GLU A 40 -6.47 -1.02 -2.92
N VAL A 41 -5.43 -0.74 -2.12
CA VAL A 41 -4.05 -1.02 -2.56
C VAL A 41 -3.72 -2.50 -2.44
N LEU A 42 -4.17 -3.18 -1.40
CA LEU A 42 -3.93 -4.62 -1.25
C LEU A 42 -4.68 -5.43 -2.30
N GLU A 43 -5.92 -5.05 -2.61
CA GLU A 43 -6.69 -5.66 -3.73
C GLU A 43 -5.94 -5.49 -5.06
N PHE A 44 -5.42 -4.29 -5.34
CA PHE A 44 -4.62 -4.05 -6.54
C PHE A 44 -3.34 -4.89 -6.60
N LEU A 45 -2.60 -5.02 -5.48
CA LEU A 45 -1.38 -5.84 -5.40
C LEU A 45 -1.68 -7.35 -5.49
N GLU A 46 -2.87 -7.80 -5.09
CA GLU A 46 -3.29 -9.19 -5.28
C GLU A 46 -3.66 -9.48 -6.74
N ASP A 47 -4.38 -8.57 -7.39
CA ASP A 47 -4.97 -8.82 -8.71
C ASP A 47 -4.01 -8.54 -9.88
N GLU A 48 -3.12 -7.55 -9.75
CA GLU A 48 -2.44 -6.96 -10.92
C GLU A 48 -0.91 -7.11 -10.90
N ILE A 49 -0.25 -7.07 -9.72
CA ILE A 49 1.22 -7.08 -9.63
C ILE A 49 1.73 -7.51 -8.26
N ASP A 50 2.71 -8.43 -8.22
CA ASP A 50 3.36 -8.82 -6.98
C ASP A 50 4.12 -7.63 -6.34
N GLY A 51 3.97 -7.47 -5.04
CA GLY A 51 4.43 -6.26 -4.37
C GLY A 51 4.12 -6.17 -2.88
N GLU A 52 4.61 -5.11 -2.27
CA GLU A 52 4.43 -4.81 -0.85
C GLU A 52 3.81 -3.42 -0.65
N LEU A 53 3.09 -3.27 0.46
CA LEU A 53 2.58 -2.00 0.94
C LEU A 53 3.28 -1.61 2.24
N ILE A 54 3.92 -0.45 2.25
CA ILE A 54 4.60 0.10 3.42
C ILE A 54 3.89 1.37 3.86
N ILE A 55 3.27 1.34 5.04
CA ILE A 55 2.67 2.50 5.68
C ILE A 55 3.69 3.13 6.63
N VAL A 56 3.97 4.41 6.46
CA VAL A 56 4.93 5.14 7.30
C VAL A 56 4.19 6.18 8.14
N SER A 57 4.11 5.99 9.45
CA SER A 57 3.58 6.99 10.39
C SER A 57 4.59 8.12 10.57
N ASP A 58 4.33 9.28 9.92
CA ASP A 58 5.16 10.49 9.99
C ASP A 58 4.67 11.39 11.14
N GLY A 59 4.92 10.91 12.37
CA GLY A 59 4.60 11.54 13.64
C GLY A 59 3.13 11.91 13.85
N CYS A 60 2.24 10.92 13.67
CA CYS A 60 0.88 11.00 14.18
C CYS A 60 0.89 11.24 15.71
N THR A 61 0.01 12.13 16.18
CA THR A 61 -0.30 12.31 17.61
C THR A 61 -1.21 11.20 18.13
N ASP A 62 -1.96 10.60 17.23
CA ASP A 62 -2.95 9.57 17.48
C ASP A 62 -2.26 8.22 17.29
N ASP A 63 -2.48 7.23 18.17
CA ASP A 63 -1.82 5.92 18.08
C ASP A 63 -2.34 5.09 16.89
N PRO A 64 -1.67 5.09 15.72
CA PRO A 64 -2.14 4.38 14.54
C PRO A 64 -1.84 2.88 14.66
N SER A 65 -0.98 2.50 15.61
CA SER A 65 -0.49 1.14 15.81
C SER A 65 -1.64 0.20 16.17
N SER A 66 -2.55 0.65 17.03
CA SER A 66 -3.75 -0.10 17.42
C SER A 66 -4.67 -0.38 16.24
N PHE A 67 -4.83 0.58 15.32
CA PHE A 67 -5.58 0.40 14.08
C PHE A 67 -4.87 -0.58 13.14
N MET A 68 -3.53 -0.52 13.07
CA MET A 68 -2.75 -1.33 12.14
C MET A 68 -2.58 -2.80 12.56
N ALA A 69 -2.59 -3.10 13.86
CA ALA A 69 -2.37 -4.45 14.39
C ALA A 69 -3.17 -5.56 13.68
N PRO A 70 -4.52 -5.48 13.56
CA PRO A 70 -5.30 -6.53 12.90
C PRO A 70 -5.05 -6.68 11.40
N TRP A 71 -4.44 -5.69 10.75
CA TRP A 71 -4.04 -5.77 9.33
C TRP A 71 -2.70 -6.47 9.19
N LEU A 72 -1.74 -6.10 10.03
CA LEU A 72 -0.40 -6.70 10.05
C LEU A 72 -0.42 -8.19 10.40
N GLU A 73 -1.40 -8.65 11.18
CA GLU A 73 -1.61 -10.08 11.45
C GLU A 73 -2.16 -10.86 10.25
N LYS A 74 -2.84 -10.18 9.31
CA LYS A 74 -3.57 -10.84 8.21
C LYS A 74 -2.86 -10.74 6.86
N GLU A 75 -2.03 -9.74 6.68
CA GLU A 75 -1.43 -9.43 5.38
C GLU A 75 0.10 -9.40 5.50
N GLU A 76 0.74 -10.45 4.99
CA GLU A 76 2.20 -10.60 5.04
C GLU A 76 2.92 -9.56 4.16
N ARG A 77 2.24 -9.01 3.14
CA ARG A 77 2.78 -7.98 2.24
C ARG A 77 2.68 -6.57 2.81
N LEU A 78 2.08 -6.40 3.98
CA LEU A 78 1.88 -5.11 4.64
C LEU A 78 2.93 -4.88 5.72
N ARG A 79 3.59 -3.73 5.64
CA ARG A 79 4.56 -3.27 6.64
C ARG A 79 4.12 -1.92 7.21
N PHE A 80 4.37 -1.72 8.50
CA PHE A 80 4.10 -0.46 9.19
C PHE A 80 5.35 0.03 9.90
N GLU A 81 5.80 1.22 9.54
CA GLU A 81 6.99 1.86 10.10
C GLU A 81 6.60 3.15 10.81
N ARG A 82 7.12 3.39 12.01
CA ARG A 82 6.90 4.64 12.76
C ARG A 82 8.16 5.48 12.75
N LEU A 83 8.04 6.75 12.35
CA LEU A 83 9.13 7.71 12.44
C LEU A 83 8.97 8.51 13.74
N ASP A 84 9.99 8.43 14.60
CA ASP A 84 9.98 9.07 15.92
C ASP A 84 10.06 10.62 15.86
N HIS A 85 10.43 11.19 14.72
CA HIS A 85 10.55 12.64 14.51
C HIS A 85 10.12 13.08 13.10
N HIS A 86 9.23 14.10 12.99
CA HIS A 86 8.89 14.78 11.72
C HIS A 86 10.15 15.39 11.12
N ARG A 87 10.78 14.73 10.15
CA ARG A 87 11.95 15.27 9.43
C ARG A 87 11.61 15.84 8.06
N GLY A 88 10.33 16.12 7.83
CA GLY A 88 9.82 16.61 6.56
C GLY A 88 9.77 15.52 5.50
N LYS A 89 8.91 15.74 4.49
CA LYS A 89 8.52 14.72 3.50
C LYS A 89 9.67 14.03 2.74
N GLY A 90 10.83 14.71 2.60
CA GLY A 90 12.00 14.16 1.91
C GLY A 90 12.85 13.18 2.74
N ALA A 91 12.66 13.11 4.06
CA ALA A 91 13.41 12.20 4.92
C ALA A 91 12.80 10.79 4.97
N ALA A 92 11.50 10.67 4.70
CA ALA A 92 10.77 9.41 4.76
C ALA A 92 11.09 8.43 3.61
N ILE A 93 11.73 8.90 2.52
CA ILE A 93 11.98 8.12 1.30
C ILE A 93 13.41 7.54 1.23
N ARG A 94 14.29 7.84 2.20
CA ARG A 94 15.74 7.50 2.15
C ARG A 94 16.20 6.36 3.08
N ARG A 95 15.36 5.37 3.38
CA ARG A 95 15.80 4.17 4.12
C ARG A 95 15.54 2.90 3.35
#